data_AF-A0A7C1PT70-F1
#
_entry.id   AF-A0A7C1PT70-F1
#
_cell.length_a   1.000
_cell.length_b   1.000
_cell.length_c   1.000
_cell.angle_alpha   90.00
_cell.angle_beta   90.00
_cell.angle_gamma   90.00
#
_symmetry.space_group_name_H-M   'P 1'
#
loop_
_entity.id
_entity.type
_entity.pdbx_description
1 polymer ?
#
loop_
_entity_poly.entity_id
_entity_poly.type
_entity_poly.pdbx_seq_one_letter_code
_entity_poly.pdbx_strand_id
1 'polypeptide(L)'
;MPSVVSTENGTALVRLRWLGEVESRPFPRGKPSSSSRRRAWYSLILGVVSFGVFQLLVAWPLDELAPGWRDPEYAQRVRKCRQRQAEYAHRPLIAVLGNSRTAMGICPAAWEACLAPQAVDSVPMLFNFGSVGAGPMLQELTARRLLQDGIHPQVVLWEYWPPFLHQDEEWNEYQRVRLERLS
;
A
#
# COMPACT_ATOMS: atom_id res chain seq x y z
N MET A 1 -50.72 2.42 -3.65
CA MET A 1 -50.80 1.91 -2.27
C MET A 1 -51.45 0.53 -2.31
N PRO A 2 -50.91 -0.49 -1.60
CA PRO A 2 -51.54 -1.81 -1.53
C PRO A 2 -52.84 -1.72 -0.72
N SER A 3 -53.94 -2.22 -1.27
CA SER A 3 -55.25 -2.27 -0.62
C SER A 3 -55.50 -3.71 -0.14
N VAL A 4 -55.75 -3.89 1.16
CA VAL A 4 -56.12 -5.19 1.73
C VAL A 4 -57.59 -5.44 1.41
N VAL A 5 -57.87 -6.49 0.63
CA VAL A 5 -59.24 -6.93 0.35
C VAL A 5 -59.57 -8.02 1.37
N SER A 6 -60.52 -7.76 2.25
CA SER A 6 -61.01 -8.73 3.24
C SER A 6 -61.82 -9.81 2.54
N THR A 7 -61.58 -11.08 2.87
CA THR A 7 -62.36 -12.22 2.39
C THR A 7 -62.81 -13.10 3.54
N GLU A 8 -64.05 -13.61 3.44
CA GLU A 8 -64.85 -14.29 4.47
C GLU A 8 -64.27 -15.62 5.00
N ASN A 9 -63.11 -16.09 4.52
CA ASN A 9 -62.55 -17.40 4.89
C ASN A 9 -61.17 -17.34 5.59
N GLY A 10 -60.77 -16.19 6.13
CA GLY A 10 -59.60 -16.11 7.03
C GLY A 10 -58.22 -16.18 6.36
N THR A 11 -58.14 -16.19 5.03
CA THR A 11 -56.90 -16.07 4.27
C THR A 11 -56.75 -14.66 3.70
N ALA A 12 -55.71 -13.94 4.14
CA ALA A 12 -55.44 -12.59 3.63
C ALA A 12 -54.90 -12.67 2.20
N LEU A 13 -55.63 -12.09 1.24
CA LEU A 13 -55.17 -11.93 -0.13
C LEU A 13 -54.48 -10.57 -0.29
N VAL A 14 -53.20 -10.59 -0.62
CA VAL A 14 -52.43 -9.35 -0.88
C VAL A 14 -52.30 -9.21 -2.40
N ARG A 15 -53.05 -8.26 -2.96
CA ARG A 15 -53.01 -7.97 -4.40
C ARG A 15 -51.82 -7.06 -4.70
N LEU A 16 -50.80 -7.61 -5.34
CA LEU A 16 -49.63 -6.85 -5.79
C LEU A 16 -49.82 -6.40 -7.24
N ARG A 17 -49.60 -5.11 -7.49
CA ARG A 17 -49.99 -4.39 -8.73
C ARG A 17 -49.42 -4.98 -10.04
N TRP A 18 -48.40 -5.84 -9.97
CA TRP A 18 -47.70 -6.41 -11.12
C TRP A 18 -47.68 -7.94 -11.19
N LEU A 19 -48.20 -8.65 -10.17
CA LEU A 19 -48.07 -10.10 -10.03
C LEU A 19 -49.40 -10.84 -9.85
N GLY A 20 -50.53 -10.13 -9.95
CA GLY A 20 -51.85 -10.70 -9.71
C GLY A 20 -52.15 -10.89 -8.22
N GLU A 21 -53.17 -11.70 -7.92
CA GLU A 21 -53.52 -12.07 -6.55
C GLU A 21 -52.60 -13.19 -6.08
N VAL A 22 -51.76 -12.89 -5.08
CA VAL A 22 -50.89 -13.89 -4.46
C VAL A 22 -51.52 -14.30 -3.14
N GLU A 23 -51.90 -15.58 -3.05
CA GLU A 23 -52.40 -16.18 -1.82
C GLU A 23 -51.29 -16.15 -0.76
N SER A 24 -51.47 -15.34 0.29
CA SER A 24 -50.51 -15.31 1.39
C SER A 24 -50.71 -16.56 2.25
N ARG A 25 -49.98 -17.63 1.92
CA ARG A 25 -49.91 -18.78 2.82
C ARG A 25 -49.20 -18.34 4.09
N PRO A 26 -49.82 -18.49 5.28
CA PRO A 26 -49.16 -18.14 6.52
C PRO A 26 -47.87 -18.95 6.62
N PHE A 27 -46.73 -18.25 6.71
CA PHE A 27 -45.45 -18.90 6.95
C PHE A 27 -45.58 -19.68 8.26
N PRO A 28 -45.38 -21.01 8.26
CA PRO A 28 -45.50 -21.78 9.49
C PRO A 28 -44.46 -21.28 10.49
N ARG A 29 -44.93 -20.57 11.54
CA ARG A 29 -44.10 -20.16 12.68
C ARG A 29 -43.81 -21.39 13.55
N GLY A 30 -42.98 -22.29 13.04
CA GLY A 30 -42.40 -23.37 13.84
C GLY A 30 -41.46 -22.77 14.89
N LYS A 31 -41.54 -23.23 16.15
CA LYS A 31 -40.53 -22.91 17.16
C LYS A 31 -39.17 -23.36 16.61
N PRO A 32 -38.13 -22.50 16.57
CA PRO A 32 -36.84 -22.90 16.06
C PRO A 32 -36.34 -24.09 16.86
N SER A 33 -36.09 -25.22 16.19
CA SER A 33 -35.52 -26.38 16.84
C SER A 33 -34.12 -26.03 17.39
N SER A 34 -33.71 -26.67 18.47
CA SER A 34 -32.36 -26.49 19.02
C SER A 34 -31.27 -26.76 17.98
N SER A 35 -31.53 -27.64 17.00
CA SER A 35 -30.66 -27.93 15.87
C SER A 35 -30.56 -26.77 14.86
N SER A 36 -31.63 -26.00 14.65
CA SER A 36 -31.61 -24.79 13.80
C SER A 36 -30.75 -23.68 14.42
N ARG A 37 -30.86 -23.49 15.75
CA ARG A 37 -30.01 -22.51 16.47
C ARG A 37 -28.53 -22.89 16.42
N ARG A 38 -28.19 -24.18 16.58
CA ARG A 38 -26.80 -24.65 16.43
C ARG A 38 -26.27 -24.40 15.01
N ARG A 39 -27.05 -24.72 13.98
CA ARG A 39 -26.67 -24.47 12.57
C ARG A 39 -26.44 -22.99 12.28
N ALA A 40 -27.31 -22.11 12.77
CA ALA A 40 -27.15 -20.66 12.60
C ALA A 40 -25.84 -20.15 13.25
N TRP A 41 -25.51 -20.65 14.45
CA TRP A 41 -24.24 -20.33 15.11
C TRP A 41 -23.03 -20.82 14.33
N TYR A 42 -23.07 -22.04 13.77
CA TYR A 42 -21.99 -22.52 12.90
C TYR A 42 -21.82 -21.65 11.65
N SER A 43 -22.90 -21.20 11.02
CA SER A 43 -22.82 -20.28 9.87
C SER A 43 -22.21 -18.93 10.24
N LEU A 44 -22.54 -18.37 11.40
CA LEU A 44 -21.93 -17.13 11.89
C LEU A 44 -20.44 -17.30 12.18
N ILE A 45 -20.06 -18.37 12.90
CA ILE A 45 -18.66 -18.66 13.20
C ILE A 45 -17.89 -18.88 11.91
N LEU A 46 -18.42 -19.68 10.99
CA LEU A 46 -17.79 -19.92 9.70
C LEU A 46 -17.63 -18.60 8.92
N GLY A 47 -18.66 -17.74 8.89
CA GLY A 47 -18.57 -16.43 8.23
C GLY A 47 -17.49 -15.54 8.83
N VAL A 48 -17.40 -15.44 10.16
CA VAL A 48 -16.38 -14.64 10.85
C VAL A 48 -14.98 -15.21 10.61
N VAL A 49 -14.82 -16.53 10.71
CA VAL A 49 -13.53 -17.19 10.46
C VAL A 49 -13.11 -17.02 9.01
N SER A 50 -14.00 -17.25 8.05
CA SER A 50 -13.72 -17.07 6.62
C SER A 50 -13.35 -15.63 6.30
N PHE A 51 -14.03 -14.64 6.89
CA PHE A 51 -13.68 -13.24 6.74
C PHE A 51 -12.31 -12.93 7.34
N GLY A 52 -12.02 -13.40 8.56
CA GLY A 52 -10.73 -13.21 9.21
C GLY A 52 -9.57 -13.83 8.41
N VAL A 53 -9.76 -15.06 7.93
CA VAL A 53 -8.80 -15.75 7.05
C VAL A 53 -8.61 -14.98 5.74
N PHE A 54 -9.69 -14.51 5.11
CA PHE A 54 -9.59 -13.70 3.89
C PHE A 54 -8.82 -12.40 4.14
N GLN A 55 -9.09 -11.69 5.23
CA GLN A 55 -8.35 -10.47 5.58
C GLN A 55 -6.86 -10.73 5.79
N LEU A 56 -6.50 -11.81 6.50
CA LEU A 56 -5.10 -12.21 6.68
C LEU A 56 -4.44 -12.59 5.36
N LEU A 57 -5.14 -13.34 4.51
CA LEU A 57 -4.65 -13.73 3.19
C LEU A 57 -4.48 -12.54 2.23
N VAL A 58 -5.14 -11.41 2.47
CA VAL A 58 -4.96 -10.18 1.68
C VAL A 58 -3.88 -9.30 2.30
N ALA A 59 -3.89 -9.12 3.62
CA ALA A 59 -2.93 -8.26 4.33
C ALA A 59 -1.51 -8.84 4.28
N TRP A 60 -1.35 -10.14 4.49
CA TRP A 60 -0.04 -10.80 4.52
C TRP A 60 0.75 -10.61 3.20
N PRO A 61 0.18 -10.83 2.01
CA PRO A 61 0.81 -10.46 0.74
C PRO A 61 1.23 -9.00 0.61
N LEU A 62 0.41 -8.07 1.08
CA LEU A 62 0.72 -6.64 0.99
C LEU A 62 1.87 -6.25 1.92
N ASP A 63 2.10 -7.04 2.96
CA ASP A 63 3.18 -6.85 3.93
C ASP A 63 4.46 -7.60 3.52
N GLU A 64 4.36 -8.82 2.98
CA GLU A 64 5.53 -9.65 2.67
C GLU A 64 5.89 -9.77 1.18
N LEU A 65 4.92 -9.76 0.25
CA LEU A 65 5.18 -10.31 -1.09
C LEU A 65 5.92 -9.36 -2.05
N ALA A 66 5.93 -8.04 -1.80
CA ALA A 66 6.87 -7.15 -2.48
C ALA A 66 6.90 -5.75 -1.84
N PRO A 67 8.07 -5.28 -1.33
CA PRO A 67 8.26 -3.90 -0.87
C PRO A 67 7.82 -2.83 -1.90
N GLY A 68 7.75 -3.20 -3.19
CA GLY A 68 7.36 -2.31 -4.27
C GLY A 68 5.88 -2.14 -4.56
N TRP A 69 4.98 -2.81 -3.84
CA TRP A 69 3.55 -2.57 -4.00
C TRP A 69 3.07 -1.37 -3.18
N ARG A 70 3.75 -1.08 -2.06
CA ARG A 70 3.46 0.09 -1.23
C ARG A 70 4.11 1.36 -1.79
N ASP A 71 5.40 1.26 -2.12
CA ASP A 71 6.17 2.35 -2.73
C ASP A 71 6.81 1.88 -4.06
N PRO A 72 6.08 1.97 -5.18
CA PRO A 72 6.59 1.53 -6.48
C PRO A 72 7.78 2.36 -6.95
N GLU A 73 7.87 3.62 -6.52
CA GLU A 73 8.97 4.53 -6.87
C GLU A 73 10.26 4.08 -6.19
N TYR A 74 10.21 3.81 -4.88
CA TYR A 74 11.32 3.26 -4.12
C TYR A 74 11.78 1.91 -4.66
N ALA A 75 10.86 0.97 -4.89
CA ALA A 75 11.25 -0.35 -5.39
C ALA A 75 11.84 -0.32 -6.80
N GLN A 76 11.38 0.59 -7.66
CA GLN A 76 12.03 0.79 -8.96
C GLN A 76 13.47 1.27 -8.80
N ARG A 77 13.74 2.21 -7.88
CA ARG A 77 15.09 2.68 -7.59
C ARG A 77 15.97 1.57 -7.01
N VAL A 78 15.46 0.77 -6.08
CA VAL A 78 16.18 -0.39 -5.51
C VAL A 78 16.57 -1.39 -6.59
N ARG A 79 15.63 -1.77 -7.47
CA ARG A 79 15.92 -2.68 -8.59
C ARG A 79 17.02 -2.14 -9.49
N LYS A 80 16.94 -0.86 -9.87
CA LYS A 80 17.97 -0.21 -10.70
C LYS A 80 19.32 -0.15 -9.98
N CYS A 81 19.34 0.17 -8.69
CA CYS A 81 20.57 0.19 -7.89
C CYS A 81 21.22 -1.20 -7.85
N ARG A 82 20.44 -2.25 -7.57
CA ARG A 82 20.94 -3.63 -7.55
C ARG A 82 21.46 -4.08 -8.92
N GLN A 83 20.76 -3.74 -9.99
CA GLN A 83 21.24 -4.00 -11.36
C GLN A 83 22.60 -3.36 -11.59
N ARG A 84 22.76 -2.09 -11.20
CA ARG A 84 24.03 -1.35 -11.34
C ARG A 84 25.14 -1.91 -10.45
N GLN A 85 24.82 -2.33 -9.22
CA GLN A 85 25.77 -3.02 -8.35
C GLN A 85 26.20 -4.37 -8.93
N ALA A 86 25.31 -5.09 -9.64
CA ALA A 86 25.66 -6.32 -10.33
C ALA A 86 26.57 -6.07 -11.55
N GLU A 87 26.35 -4.97 -12.27
CA GLU A 87 27.23 -4.53 -13.37
C GLU A 87 28.63 -4.13 -12.87
N TYR A 88 28.73 -3.54 -11.67
CA TYR A 88 29.97 -3.03 -11.09
C TYR A 88 30.17 -3.45 -9.64
N ALA A 89 30.31 -4.75 -9.39
CA ALA A 89 30.33 -5.32 -8.04
C ALA A 89 31.47 -4.79 -7.13
N HIS A 90 32.57 -4.34 -7.71
CA HIS A 90 33.73 -3.80 -7.00
C HIS A 90 33.60 -2.31 -6.64
N ARG A 91 32.65 -1.59 -7.24
CA ARG A 91 32.54 -0.13 -7.03
C ARG A 91 31.73 0.16 -5.76
N PRO A 92 32.29 0.90 -4.80
CA PRO A 92 31.55 1.27 -3.61
C PRO A 92 30.38 2.20 -3.95
N LEU A 93 29.25 2.02 -3.26
CA LEU A 93 28.03 2.79 -3.52
C LEU A 93 28.03 4.10 -2.71
N ILE A 94 27.78 5.22 -3.40
CA ILE A 94 27.38 6.50 -2.82
C ILE A 94 25.89 6.70 -3.09
N ALA A 95 25.08 6.74 -2.04
CA ALA A 95 23.65 7.02 -2.15
C ALA A 95 23.39 8.52 -1.94
N VAL A 96 22.70 9.16 -2.88
CA VAL A 96 22.29 10.56 -2.75
C VAL A 96 20.80 10.62 -2.41
N LEU A 97 20.49 11.20 -1.25
CA LEU A 97 19.13 11.35 -0.74
C LEU A 97 18.75 12.83 -0.77
N GLY A 98 17.53 13.11 -1.18
CA GLY A 98 17.06 14.49 -1.31
C GLY A 98 15.71 14.59 -1.97
N ASN A 99 15.33 15.82 -2.34
CA ASN A 99 14.05 16.11 -2.95
C ASN A 99 14.10 16.24 -4.47
N SER A 100 13.17 16.98 -5.07
CA SER A 100 13.16 17.26 -6.51
C SER A 100 14.46 17.91 -7.00
N ARG A 101 15.13 18.74 -6.19
CA ARG A 101 16.41 19.35 -6.56
C ARG A 101 17.51 18.30 -6.68
N THR A 102 17.62 17.38 -5.74
CA THR A 102 18.53 16.24 -5.87
C THR A 102 18.12 15.33 -7.04
N ALA A 103 16.84 14.99 -7.14
CA ALA A 103 16.32 14.09 -8.18
C ALA A 103 16.60 14.61 -9.60
N MET A 104 16.50 15.91 -9.82
CA MET A 104 16.69 16.54 -11.14
C MET A 104 18.11 17.08 -11.34
N GLY A 105 18.79 17.46 -10.26
CA GLY A 105 20.11 18.13 -10.32
C GLY A 105 21.29 17.17 -10.34
N ILE A 106 21.13 15.95 -9.82
CA ILE A 106 22.20 14.94 -9.80
C ILE A 106 21.95 13.92 -10.91
N CYS A 107 22.84 13.90 -11.89
CA CYS A 107 22.81 12.96 -13.02
C CYS A 107 23.99 11.98 -12.95
N PRO A 108 23.80 10.76 -12.39
CA PRO A 108 24.85 9.74 -12.34
C PRO A 108 25.47 9.39 -13.68
N ALA A 109 24.68 9.39 -14.76
CA ALA A 109 25.18 9.10 -16.10
C ALA A 109 26.16 10.18 -16.60
N ALA A 110 25.87 11.46 -16.31
CA ALA A 110 26.78 12.56 -16.65
C ALA A 110 28.07 12.48 -15.82
N TRP A 111 27.96 12.14 -14.53
CA TRP A 111 29.11 11.88 -13.66
C TRP A 111 30.04 10.82 -14.26
N GLU A 112 29.49 9.68 -14.67
CA GLU A 112 30.28 8.60 -15.25
C GLU A 112 30.86 8.95 -16.63
N ALA A 113 30.12 9.69 -17.46
CA ALA A 113 30.58 10.12 -18.78
C ALA A 113 31.78 11.09 -18.70
N CYS A 114 31.96 11.79 -17.58
CA CYS A 114 33.11 12.67 -17.36
C CYS A 114 34.35 11.93 -16.83
N LEU A 115 34.25 10.64 -16.49
CA LEU A 115 35.38 9.85 -16.03
C LEU A 115 36.23 9.39 -17.20
N ALA A 116 37.55 9.46 -17.05
CA ALA A 116 38.46 8.79 -17.98
C ALA A 116 38.22 7.28 -17.93
N PRO A 117 38.27 6.54 -19.06
CA PRO A 117 37.96 5.11 -19.11
C PRO A 117 38.73 4.28 -18.07
N GLN A 118 40.00 4.58 -17.86
CA GLN A 118 40.89 3.93 -16.90
C GLN A 118 40.57 4.24 -15.42
N ALA A 119 39.75 5.24 -15.14
CA ALA A 119 39.38 5.67 -13.79
C ALA A 119 37.96 5.21 -13.39
N VAL A 120 37.17 4.66 -14.31
CA VAL A 120 35.78 4.27 -14.03
C VAL A 120 35.70 3.24 -12.89
N ASP A 121 36.61 2.27 -12.88
CA ASP A 121 36.64 1.19 -11.88
C ASP A 121 37.17 1.62 -10.51
N SER A 122 37.92 2.72 -10.44
CA SER A 122 38.49 3.25 -9.19
C SER A 122 37.62 4.32 -8.54
N VAL A 123 36.56 4.77 -9.22
CA VAL A 123 35.66 5.81 -8.72
C VAL A 123 34.37 5.16 -8.19
N PRO A 124 33.89 5.58 -6.99
CA PRO A 124 32.63 5.10 -6.43
C PRO A 124 31.44 5.27 -7.39
N MET A 125 30.48 4.37 -7.28
CA MET A 125 29.24 4.45 -8.02
C MET A 125 28.28 5.41 -7.31
N LEU A 126 27.96 6.51 -7.98
CA LEU A 126 26.95 7.45 -7.52
C LEU A 126 25.55 6.95 -7.92
N PHE A 127 24.63 6.84 -6.97
CA PHE A 127 23.24 6.52 -7.25
C PHE A 127 22.29 7.54 -6.62
N ASN A 128 21.41 8.10 -7.44
CA ASN A 128 20.46 9.12 -7.03
C ASN A 128 19.15 8.48 -6.51
N PHE A 129 18.94 8.55 -5.20
CA PHE A 129 17.72 8.13 -4.50
C PHE A 129 16.81 9.32 -4.16
N GLY A 130 17.06 10.52 -4.72
CA GLY A 130 16.23 11.70 -4.52
C GLY A 130 14.78 11.47 -4.94
N SER A 131 13.84 11.88 -4.10
CA SER A 131 12.40 11.68 -4.27
C SER A 131 11.66 13.01 -4.26
N VAL A 132 10.80 13.26 -5.25
CA VAL A 132 10.11 14.55 -5.36
C VAL A 132 9.27 14.83 -4.11
N GLY A 133 9.46 16.02 -3.55
CA GLY A 133 8.77 16.47 -2.35
C GLY A 133 9.29 15.86 -1.04
N ALA A 134 10.37 15.08 -1.07
CA ALA A 134 10.93 14.51 0.16
C ALA A 134 11.48 15.60 1.09
N GLY A 135 11.11 15.56 2.36
CA GLY A 135 11.81 16.28 3.42
C GLY A 135 12.71 15.33 4.21
N PRO A 136 13.21 15.79 5.37
CA PRO A 136 14.08 15.01 6.25
C PRO A 136 13.50 13.64 6.64
N MET A 137 12.21 13.55 6.93
CA MET A 137 11.57 12.30 7.36
C MET A 137 11.56 11.26 6.24
N LEU A 138 11.15 11.63 5.02
CA LEU A 138 11.19 10.70 3.88
C LEU A 138 12.61 10.30 3.49
N GLN A 139 13.58 11.21 3.61
CA GLN A 139 15.00 10.89 3.39
C GLN A 139 15.51 9.88 4.44
N GLU A 140 15.14 10.05 5.71
CA GLU A 140 15.48 9.10 6.77
C GLU A 140 14.82 7.73 6.56
N LEU A 141 13.52 7.72 6.25
CA LEU A 141 12.79 6.49 5.95
C LEU A 141 13.43 5.73 4.79
N THR A 142 13.79 6.45 3.71
CA THR A 142 14.48 5.86 2.56
C THR A 142 15.83 5.27 2.99
N ALA A 143 16.63 5.99 3.78
CA ALA A 143 17.91 5.48 4.27
C ALA A 143 17.75 4.19 5.09
N ARG A 144 16.77 4.14 6.00
CA ARG A 144 16.46 2.95 6.81
C ARG A 144 16.02 1.77 5.94
N ARG A 145 15.15 2.01 4.95
CA ARG A 145 14.69 0.99 4.02
C ARG A 145 15.82 0.43 3.18
N LEU A 146 16.74 1.28 2.70
CA LEU A 146 17.91 0.81 1.96
C LEU A 146 18.73 -0.18 2.78
N LEU A 147 19.00 0.15 4.05
CA LEU A 147 19.73 -0.74 4.96
C LEU A 147 18.97 -2.04 5.25
N GLN A 148 17.66 -1.98 5.44
CA GLN A 148 16.80 -3.16 5.64
C GLN A 148 16.77 -4.07 4.40
N ASP A 149 16.79 -3.48 3.20
CA ASP A 149 16.84 -4.19 1.92
C ASP A 149 18.25 -4.70 1.56
N GLY A 150 19.21 -4.63 2.50
CA GLY A 150 20.58 -5.08 2.31
C GLY A 150 21.43 -4.20 1.39
N ILE A 151 20.96 -3.00 1.06
CA ILE A 151 21.76 -2.00 0.35
C ILE A 151 22.56 -1.23 1.41
N HIS A 152 23.87 -1.39 1.38
CA HIS A 152 24.80 -0.74 2.30
C HIS A 152 25.70 0.25 1.56
N PRO A 153 25.27 1.51 1.37
CA PRO A 153 26.12 2.56 0.84
C PRO A 153 27.32 2.80 1.75
N GLN A 154 28.49 3.06 1.17
CA GLN A 154 29.66 3.50 1.94
C GLN A 154 29.55 4.96 2.35
N VAL A 155 28.87 5.76 1.52
CA VAL A 155 28.61 7.18 1.78
C VAL A 155 27.15 7.47 1.46
N VAL A 156 26.52 8.25 2.33
CA VAL A 156 25.20 8.83 2.11
C VAL A 156 25.35 10.33 2.03
N LEU A 157 24.95 10.92 0.90
CA LEU A 157 24.88 12.36 0.72
C LEU A 157 23.44 12.79 1.01
N TRP A 158 23.24 13.53 2.10
CA TRP A 158 21.93 14.08 2.46
C TRP A 158 21.76 15.49 1.93
N GLU A 159 20.67 15.70 1.20
CA GLU A 159 20.21 17.02 0.86
C GLU A 159 19.56 17.67 2.07
N TYR A 160 20.18 18.76 2.51
CA TYR A 160 19.61 19.65 3.50
C TYR A 160 18.86 20.79 2.82
N TRP A 161 17.55 20.92 3.09
CA TRP A 161 16.73 22.05 2.64
C TRP A 161 16.15 22.81 3.84
N PRO A 162 16.68 24.00 4.15
CA PRO A 162 16.34 24.73 5.38
C PRO A 162 14.84 24.94 5.62
N PRO A 163 13.98 25.21 4.60
CA PRO A 163 12.55 25.36 4.82
C PRO A 163 11.84 24.14 5.43
N PHE A 164 12.41 22.93 5.37
CA PHE A 164 11.84 21.77 6.05
C PHE A 164 12.21 21.68 7.54
N LEU A 165 13.01 22.60 8.09
CA LEU A 165 13.23 22.68 9.54
C LEU A 165 12.05 23.33 10.29
N HIS A 166 11.20 24.06 9.56
CA HIS A 166 9.97 24.59 10.12
C HIS A 166 8.89 23.50 10.05
N GLN A 167 8.64 22.85 11.19
CA GLN A 167 7.69 21.73 11.31
C GLN A 167 6.35 22.15 11.94
N ASP A 168 6.09 23.46 12.02
CA ASP A 168 4.87 23.98 12.61
C ASP A 168 3.72 23.98 11.58
N GLU A 169 2.51 23.74 12.08
CA GLU A 169 1.24 23.90 11.35
C GLU A 169 1.17 23.16 10.00
N GLU A 170 0.70 23.83 8.94
CA GLU A 170 0.45 23.31 7.59
C GLU A 170 1.73 22.96 6.80
N TRP A 171 2.89 23.37 7.32
CA TRP A 171 4.18 23.20 6.63
C TRP A 171 4.92 21.94 7.04
N ASN A 172 4.41 21.21 8.03
CA ASN A 172 5.02 19.96 8.47
C ASN A 172 5.09 18.94 7.32
N GLU A 173 6.15 18.17 7.31
CA GLU A 173 6.36 17.19 6.24
C GLU A 173 5.25 16.13 6.27
N TYR A 174 4.81 15.73 7.47
CA TYR A 174 3.83 14.67 7.68
C TYR A 174 2.51 14.88 6.93
N GLN A 175 1.98 16.12 6.90
CA GLN A 175 0.74 16.46 6.22
C GLN A 175 0.88 16.47 4.69
N ARG A 176 2.12 16.57 4.19
CA ARG A 176 2.41 16.66 2.75
C ARG A 176 2.81 15.32 2.15
N VAL A 177 3.21 14.36 2.97
CA VAL A 177 3.62 13.03 2.53
C VAL A 177 2.39 12.18 2.26
N ARG A 178 2.36 11.55 1.07
CA ARG A 178 1.35 10.56 0.74
C ARG A 178 1.55 9.33 1.62
N LEU A 179 0.47 8.87 2.24
CA LEU A 179 0.48 7.73 3.17
C LEU A 179 1.10 6.45 2.57
N GLU A 180 0.92 6.24 1.26
CA GLU A 180 1.53 5.14 0.50
C GLU A 180 3.06 5.05 0.65
N ARG A 181 3.74 6.18 0.93
CA ARG A 181 5.20 6.23 1.12
C ARG A 181 5.66 5.88 2.53
N LEU A 182 4.76 5.88 3.52
CA LEU A 182 5.12 5.73 4.95
C LEU A 182 5.02 4.29 5.46
N SER A 183 4.26 3.43 4.78
CA SER A 183 4.04 2.02 5.11
C SER A 183 5.07 1.11 4.47
#